data_AF-A0AAI9FH08-F1
#
_entry.id   AF-A0AAI9FH08-F1
#
_cell.length_a   1.000
_cell.length_b   1.000
_cell.length_c   1.000
_cell.angle_alpha   90.00
_cell.angle_beta   90.00
_cell.angle_gamma   90.00
#
_symmetry.space_group_name_H-M   'P 1'
#
loop_
_entity.id
_entity.type
_entity.pdbx_description
1 polymer ?
#
loop_
_entity_poly.entity_id
_entity_poly.type
_entity_poly.pdbx_seq_one_letter_code
_entity_poly.pdbx_strand_id
1 'polypeptide(L)'
;MSVVVSGTLKSPDGEAISGANITLTALTVSPDALSGTSASAVTREGGYYGMTMDPGEYAVSVTVKGKTAVYGRVRIEGTESTVTLNMLLRRSLVEVSIPGELLTDFRQIQNNVADDLATIRRLNEDTATKNTQATQSKESAAASAKSASDSAKTATSRAAEAGQKATDATEAATRAVTAAGNAEESSTRAGESEKAAGADAEKARQHAEKARLVQESAGEILKRAEAATVSAEEARRMAENARGPRGPQGETGPKGDVGPKGETGPVGPQGPAGPKGERGDVGAQGAVGPAGPRGEKG
;
A
#
# COMPACT_ATOMS: atom_id res chain seq x y z
N MET A 1 -72.04 65.76 37.52
CA MET A 1 -72.34 65.00 38.76
C MET A 1 -71.52 63.74 38.69
N SER A 2 -70.82 63.36 39.75
CA SER A 2 -70.07 62.10 39.77
C SER A 2 -70.94 60.93 40.20
N VAL A 3 -70.65 59.75 39.65
CA VAL A 3 -71.33 58.48 39.92
C VAL A 3 -70.38 57.58 40.72
N VAL A 4 -70.90 56.93 41.76
CA VAL A 4 -70.12 55.95 42.52
C VAL A 4 -70.32 54.57 41.93
N VAL A 5 -69.28 53.97 41.37
CA VAL A 5 -69.28 52.58 40.92
C VAL A 5 -68.78 51.70 42.07
N SER A 6 -69.68 50.97 42.73
CA SER A 6 -69.32 50.13 43.88
C SER A 6 -70.11 48.82 43.91
N GLY A 7 -69.57 47.82 44.62
CA GLY A 7 -70.21 46.51 44.74
C GLY A 7 -69.24 45.44 45.24
N THR A 8 -69.65 44.19 45.15
CA THR A 8 -68.80 43.03 45.43
C THR A 8 -68.43 42.33 44.14
N LEU A 9 -67.14 42.20 43.85
CA LEU A 9 -66.65 41.41 42.74
C LEU A 9 -66.78 39.93 43.10
N LYS A 10 -67.45 39.16 42.25
CA LYS A 10 -67.66 37.72 42.43
C LYS A 10 -67.12 36.94 41.24
N SER A 11 -66.65 35.71 41.49
CA SER A 11 -66.32 34.74 40.46
C SER A 11 -67.60 34.24 39.73
N PRO A 12 -67.45 33.54 38.60
CA PRO A 12 -68.59 32.86 37.95
C PRO A 12 -69.35 31.92 38.89
N ASP A 13 -68.64 31.33 39.86
CA ASP A 13 -69.19 30.42 40.88
C ASP A 13 -69.81 31.16 42.07
N GLY A 14 -69.77 32.49 42.09
CA GLY A 14 -70.40 33.35 43.10
C GLY A 14 -69.54 33.71 44.31
N GLU A 15 -68.30 33.24 44.37
CA GLU A 15 -67.36 33.54 45.47
C GLU A 15 -66.78 34.96 45.36
N ALA A 16 -66.60 35.63 46.49
CA ALA A 16 -66.05 36.99 46.50
C ALA A 16 -64.53 37.00 46.19
N ILE A 17 -64.13 37.83 45.23
CA ILE A 17 -62.72 37.93 44.79
C ILE A 17 -62.05 39.10 45.51
N SER A 18 -61.16 38.81 46.45
CA SER A 18 -60.35 39.82 47.16
C SER A 18 -59.01 40.08 46.46
N GLY A 19 -58.49 41.30 46.52
CA GLY A 19 -57.20 41.69 45.92
C GLY A 19 -57.21 41.83 44.39
N ALA A 20 -58.37 41.90 43.75
CA ALA A 20 -58.50 42.16 42.32
C ALA A 20 -58.35 43.66 42.05
N ASN A 21 -57.52 44.05 41.08
CA ASN A 21 -57.44 45.43 40.63
C ASN A 21 -58.42 45.65 39.47
N ILE A 22 -59.44 46.46 39.70
CA ILE A 22 -60.45 46.85 38.72
C ILE A 22 -60.07 48.21 38.17
N THR A 23 -59.90 48.32 36.85
CA THR A 23 -59.56 49.57 36.17
C THR A 23 -60.61 49.89 35.11
N LEU A 24 -61.20 51.07 35.20
CA LEU A 24 -62.08 51.65 34.18
C LEU A 24 -61.37 52.81 33.50
N THR A 25 -61.21 52.75 32.18
CA THR A 25 -60.51 53.77 31.39
C THR A 25 -61.46 54.45 30.41
N ALA A 26 -61.59 55.77 30.50
CA ALA A 26 -62.45 56.57 29.62
C ALA A 26 -62.00 56.44 28.17
N LEU A 27 -62.95 56.10 27.30
CA LEU A 27 -62.72 55.96 25.87
C LEU A 27 -62.78 57.32 25.16
N THR A 28 -62.14 57.42 24.00
CA THR A 28 -62.18 58.60 23.12
C THR A 28 -63.58 59.01 22.69
N VAL A 29 -64.53 58.07 22.72
CA VAL A 29 -65.93 58.27 22.36
C VAL A 29 -66.80 58.75 23.54
N SER A 30 -66.23 58.92 24.73
CA SER A 30 -66.97 59.36 25.91
C SER A 30 -67.37 60.84 25.78
N PRO A 31 -68.66 61.19 25.87
CA PRO A 31 -69.11 62.57 25.70
C PRO A 31 -68.74 63.46 26.90
N ASP A 32 -68.72 62.89 28.10
CA ASP A 32 -68.62 63.64 29.36
C ASP A 32 -67.29 63.40 30.09
N ALA A 33 -66.57 62.31 29.78
CA ALA A 33 -65.29 61.98 30.42
C ALA A 33 -64.11 62.20 29.48
N LEU A 34 -63.04 62.84 29.99
CA LEU A 34 -61.83 63.09 29.21
C LEU A 34 -61.13 61.76 28.86
N SER A 35 -60.93 61.50 27.57
CA SER A 35 -60.27 60.28 27.07
C SER A 35 -58.93 60.01 27.76
N GLY A 36 -58.70 58.78 28.21
CA GLY A 36 -57.48 58.39 28.93
C GLY A 36 -57.54 58.61 30.45
N THR A 37 -58.58 59.25 30.97
CA THR A 37 -58.84 59.29 32.42
C THR A 37 -59.19 57.89 32.90
N SER A 38 -58.49 57.37 33.90
CA SER A 38 -58.79 56.07 34.48
C SER A 38 -59.07 56.17 35.97
N ALA A 39 -60.01 55.35 36.44
CA ALA A 39 -60.23 55.10 37.85
C ALA A 39 -59.91 53.64 38.11
N SER A 40 -59.24 53.37 39.23
CA SER A 40 -58.95 52.00 39.65
C SER A 40 -59.29 51.79 41.12
N ALA A 41 -59.76 50.59 41.46
CA ALA A 41 -59.97 50.16 42.83
C ALA A 41 -59.50 48.72 43.01
N VAL A 42 -58.85 48.46 44.14
CA VAL A 42 -58.51 47.10 44.56
C VAL A 42 -59.60 46.57 45.47
N THR A 43 -60.11 45.38 45.17
CA THR A 43 -61.15 44.75 46.01
C THR A 43 -60.59 44.43 47.40
N ARG A 44 -61.32 44.85 48.44
CA ARG A 44 -60.99 44.56 49.84
C ARG A 44 -61.32 43.11 50.20
N GLU A 45 -61.00 42.73 51.44
CA GLU A 45 -61.48 41.48 52.02
C GLU A 45 -63.02 41.40 51.90
N GLY A 46 -63.53 40.26 51.40
CA GLY A 46 -64.94 40.12 51.04
C GLY A 46 -65.32 40.65 49.66
N GLY A 47 -64.35 41.05 48.84
CA GLY A 47 -64.52 41.39 47.41
C GLY A 47 -65.13 42.76 47.13
N TYR A 48 -65.31 43.59 48.15
CA TYR A 48 -65.91 44.92 47.99
C TYR A 48 -64.97 45.90 47.26
N TYR A 49 -65.50 46.64 46.30
CA TYR A 49 -64.81 47.74 45.62
C TYR A 49 -65.72 48.97 45.55
N GLY A 50 -65.11 50.15 45.40
CA GLY A 50 -65.81 51.41 45.19
C GLY A 50 -64.88 52.43 44.53
N MET A 51 -65.37 53.13 43.52
CA MET A 51 -64.66 54.21 42.84
C MET A 51 -65.64 55.28 42.40
N THR A 52 -65.22 56.55 42.44
CA THR A 52 -66.02 57.68 41.96
C THR A 52 -65.58 58.03 40.55
N MET A 53 -66.53 58.16 39.63
CA MET A 53 -66.27 58.36 38.21
C MET A 53 -67.24 59.39 37.63
N ASP A 54 -66.85 60.08 36.57
CA ASP A 54 -67.78 60.88 35.79
C ASP A 54 -68.64 59.98 34.88
N PRO A 55 -69.82 60.43 34.43
CA PRO A 55 -70.58 59.75 33.39
C PRO A 55 -69.75 59.62 32.11
N GLY A 56 -69.97 58.55 31.33
CA GLY A 56 -69.18 58.33 30.12
C GLY A 56 -69.08 56.89 29.65
N GLU A 57 -68.28 56.70 28.60
CA GLU A 57 -67.95 55.39 28.02
C GLU A 57 -66.56 54.93 28.50
N TYR A 58 -66.50 53.73 29.09
CA TYR A 58 -65.30 53.20 29.73
C TYR A 58 -64.95 51.79 29.26
N ALA A 59 -63.67 51.49 29.07
CA ALA A 59 -63.18 50.12 28.97
C ALA A 59 -62.92 49.55 30.37
N VAL A 60 -63.41 48.33 30.63
CA VAL A 60 -63.24 47.63 31.90
C VAL A 60 -62.14 46.57 31.77
N SER A 61 -61.17 46.62 32.68
CA SER A 61 -60.23 45.52 32.89
C SER A 61 -60.16 45.15 34.36
N VAL A 62 -60.02 43.85 34.64
CA VAL A 62 -59.84 43.32 36.00
C VAL A 62 -58.61 42.44 36.00
N THR A 63 -57.66 42.77 36.87
CA THR A 63 -56.44 41.99 37.06
C THR A 63 -56.52 41.23 38.37
N VAL A 64 -56.41 39.90 38.30
CA VAL A 64 -56.42 39.01 39.47
C VAL A 64 -55.16 38.16 39.42
N LYS A 65 -54.32 38.23 40.46
CA LYS A 65 -53.05 37.46 40.55
C LYS A 65 -52.18 37.55 39.28
N GLY A 66 -52.07 38.73 38.69
CA GLY A 66 -51.26 38.99 37.48
C GLY A 66 -51.90 38.59 36.15
N LYS A 67 -53.12 38.03 36.15
CA LYS A 67 -53.88 37.75 34.93
C LYS A 67 -54.92 38.86 34.72
N THR A 68 -54.84 39.54 33.58
CA THR A 68 -55.78 40.60 33.20
C THR A 68 -56.86 40.05 32.29
N ALA A 69 -58.11 40.26 32.67
CA ALA A 69 -59.28 40.03 31.82
C ALA A 69 -59.87 41.38 31.40
N VAL A 70 -60.13 41.56 30.11
CA VAL A 70 -60.78 42.76 29.56
C VAL A 70 -62.23 42.41 29.25
N TYR A 71 -63.16 43.15 29.85
CA TYR A 71 -64.60 42.86 29.78
C TYR A 71 -65.35 43.75 28.77
N GLY A 72 -64.61 44.52 27.96
CA GLY A 72 -65.17 45.36 26.92
C GLY A 72 -65.58 46.75 27.42
N ARG A 73 -66.51 47.35 26.71
CA ARG A 73 -66.96 48.74 26.93
C ARG A 73 -68.18 48.76 27.84
N VAL A 74 -68.29 49.74 28.72
CA VAL A 74 -69.47 50.00 29.54
C VAL A 74 -69.81 51.48 29.55
N ARG A 75 -71.10 51.79 29.54
CA ARG A 75 -71.62 53.15 29.67
C ARG A 75 -72.09 53.42 31.09
N ILE A 76 -71.52 54.43 31.73
CA ILE A 76 -71.97 54.95 33.01
C ILE A 76 -72.90 56.13 32.74
N GLU A 77 -74.17 56.00 33.12
CA GLU A 77 -75.15 57.06 33.01
C GLU A 77 -75.13 57.94 34.27
N GLY A 78 -75.19 59.27 34.11
CA GLY A 78 -75.24 60.22 35.22
C GLY A 78 -76.60 60.29 35.93
N THR A 79 -77.51 59.37 35.63
CA THR A 79 -78.88 59.29 36.16
C THR A 79 -78.95 58.54 37.49
N GLU A 80 -77.95 57.71 37.80
CA GLU A 80 -77.88 56.90 39.02
C GLU A 80 -76.73 57.38 39.92
N SER A 81 -76.97 57.49 41.24
CA SER A 81 -75.91 57.87 42.18
C SER A 81 -74.95 56.72 42.50
N THR A 82 -75.37 55.46 42.29
CA THR A 82 -74.54 54.28 42.55
C THR A 82 -74.88 53.12 41.61
N VAL A 83 -73.86 52.55 40.95
CA VAL A 83 -73.98 51.39 40.04
C VAL A 83 -72.98 50.29 40.37
N THR A 84 -73.31 49.04 40.04
CA THR A 84 -72.37 47.90 40.15
C THR A 84 -71.75 47.54 38.80
N LEU A 85 -70.57 46.91 38.79
CA LEU A 85 -69.87 46.51 37.58
C LEU A 85 -70.65 45.41 36.85
N ASN A 86 -71.27 44.50 37.59
CA ASN A 86 -72.13 43.47 37.01
C ASN A 86 -73.35 44.05 36.29
N MET A 87 -73.94 45.15 36.79
CA MET A 87 -75.02 45.84 36.10
C MET A 87 -74.52 46.46 34.79
N LEU A 88 -73.37 47.14 34.83
CA LEU A 88 -72.76 47.78 33.66
C LEU A 88 -72.38 46.74 32.58
N LEU A 89 -71.75 45.64 32.99
CA LEU A 89 -71.35 44.55 32.09
C LEU A 89 -72.56 43.82 31.49
N ARG A 90 -73.66 43.67 32.24
CA ARG A 90 -74.91 43.10 31.72
C ARG A 90 -75.62 44.00 30.72
N ARG A 91 -75.59 45.31 30.92
CA ARG A 91 -76.15 46.29 29.96
C ARG A 91 -75.40 46.31 28.62
N SER A 92 -74.11 45.93 28.63
CA SER A 92 -73.23 45.95 27.45
C SER A 92 -73.07 44.59 26.74
N LEU A 93 -73.84 43.57 27.15
CA LEU A 93 -73.98 42.32 26.41
C LEU A 93 -74.81 42.55 25.15
N VAL A 94 -74.28 43.29 24.19
CA VAL A 94 -74.64 43.11 22.78
C VAL A 94 -73.93 41.83 22.37
N GLU A 95 -74.70 40.77 22.07
CA GLU A 95 -74.15 39.55 21.46
C GLU A 95 -73.30 39.94 20.25
N VAL A 96 -71.98 39.85 20.38
CA VAL A 96 -71.07 40.03 19.24
C VAL A 96 -71.19 38.76 18.39
N SER A 97 -72.19 38.72 17.53
CA SER A 97 -72.33 37.70 16.49
C SER A 97 -71.17 37.86 15.51
N ILE A 98 -70.20 36.93 15.53
CA ILE A 98 -69.13 36.90 14.54
C ILE A 98 -69.75 36.54 13.19
N PRO A 99 -69.64 37.40 12.16
CA PRO A 99 -70.13 37.09 10.82
C PRO A 99 -69.57 35.74 10.34
N GLY A 100 -70.42 34.88 9.77
CA GLY A 100 -70.03 33.55 9.29
C GLY A 100 -68.88 33.57 8.28
N GLU A 101 -68.72 34.66 7.54
CA GLU A 101 -67.61 34.89 6.60
C GLU A 101 -66.26 34.95 7.32
N LEU A 102 -66.15 35.68 8.44
CA LEU A 102 -64.89 35.77 9.22
C LEU A 102 -64.50 34.43 9.83
N LEU A 103 -65.48 33.61 10.23
CA LEU A 103 -65.24 32.24 10.70
C LEU A 103 -64.74 31.33 9.57
N THR A 104 -65.22 31.55 8.35
CA THR A 104 -64.80 30.80 7.16
C THR A 104 -63.37 31.18 6.77
N ASP A 105 -63.08 32.48 6.70
CA ASP A 105 -61.73 33.00 6.45
C ASP A 105 -60.73 32.52 7.51
N PHE A 106 -61.12 32.56 8.78
CA PHE A 106 -60.27 32.08 9.87
C PHE A 106 -59.96 30.59 9.74
N ARG A 107 -60.96 29.76 9.40
CA ARG A 107 -60.74 28.32 9.15
C ARG A 107 -59.84 28.08 7.94
N GLN A 108 -60.00 28.88 6.88
CA GLN A 108 -59.15 28.78 5.70
C GLN A 108 -57.70 29.15 6.02
N ILE A 109 -57.46 30.19 6.81
CA ILE A 109 -56.12 30.55 7.30
C ILE A 109 -55.53 29.41 8.13
N GLN A 110 -56.29 28.80 9.04
CA GLN A 110 -55.82 27.66 9.83
C GLN A 110 -55.41 26.48 8.95
N ASN A 111 -56.18 26.17 7.90
CA ASN A 111 -55.85 25.10 6.96
C ASN A 111 -54.58 25.41 6.16
N ASN A 112 -54.47 26.63 5.61
CA ASN A 112 -53.27 27.04 4.86
C ASN A 112 -52.02 26.98 5.74
N VAL A 113 -52.11 27.44 7.00
CA VAL A 113 -50.98 27.37 7.95
C VAL A 113 -50.61 25.91 8.25
N ALA A 114 -51.58 25.01 8.36
CA ALA A 114 -51.30 23.59 8.56
C ALA A 114 -50.59 22.96 7.35
N ASP A 115 -51.02 23.29 6.13
CA ASP A 115 -50.42 22.81 4.88
C ASP A 115 -49.00 23.36 4.68
N ASP A 116 -48.78 24.65 4.97
CA ASP A 116 -47.46 25.27 4.94
C ASP A 116 -46.52 24.60 5.96
N LEU A 117 -47.01 24.33 7.17
CA LEU A 117 -46.21 23.65 8.20
C LEU A 117 -45.82 22.22 7.78
N ALA A 118 -46.74 21.50 7.12
CA ALA A 118 -46.45 20.17 6.57
C ALA A 118 -45.39 20.26 5.44
N THR A 119 -45.48 21.27 4.58
CA THR A 119 -44.52 21.52 3.51
C THR A 119 -43.13 21.84 4.06
N ILE A 120 -43.05 22.71 5.08
CA ILE A 120 -41.78 23.06 5.74
C ILE A 120 -41.13 21.83 6.37
N ARG A 121 -41.91 20.96 7.05
CA ARG A 121 -41.38 19.71 7.63
C ARG A 121 -40.78 18.82 6.54
N ARG A 122 -41.50 18.63 5.44
CA ARG A 122 -41.01 17.83 4.31
C ARG A 122 -39.74 18.41 3.69
N LEU A 123 -39.68 19.73 3.49
CA LEU A 123 -38.47 20.40 2.98
C LEU A 123 -37.27 20.23 3.92
N ASN A 124 -37.49 20.27 5.24
CA ASN A 124 -36.44 20.04 6.22
C ASN A 124 -35.93 18.58 6.20
N GLU A 125 -36.83 17.60 6.09
CA GLU A 125 -36.49 16.18 5.94
C GLU A 125 -35.73 15.90 4.63
N ASP A 126 -36.21 16.47 3.52
CA ASP A 126 -35.54 16.37 2.22
C ASP A 126 -34.14 16.99 2.27
N THR A 127 -33.99 18.14 2.94
CA THR A 127 -32.69 18.81 3.11
C THR A 127 -31.74 17.98 3.98
N ALA A 128 -32.22 17.39 5.07
CA ALA A 128 -31.43 16.49 5.92
C ALA A 128 -30.96 15.25 5.15
N THR A 129 -31.85 14.67 4.33
CA THR A 129 -31.53 13.54 3.45
C THR A 129 -30.46 13.91 2.43
N LYS A 130 -30.62 15.06 1.75
CA LYS A 130 -29.64 15.56 0.77
C LYS A 130 -28.28 15.86 1.42
N ASN A 131 -28.25 16.41 2.64
CA ASN A 131 -27.00 16.64 3.37
C ASN A 131 -26.29 15.32 3.74
N THR A 132 -27.07 14.30 4.10
CA THR A 132 -26.53 12.96 4.38
C THR A 132 -25.93 12.34 3.12
N GLN A 133 -26.67 12.40 1.99
CA GLN A 133 -26.18 11.92 0.70
C GLN A 133 -24.94 12.68 0.22
N ALA A 134 -24.88 14.00 0.44
CA ALA A 134 -23.69 14.81 0.12
C ALA A 134 -22.47 14.39 0.96
N THR A 135 -22.67 14.11 2.25
CA THR A 135 -21.61 13.61 3.14
C THR A 135 -21.10 12.25 2.67
N GLN A 136 -22.01 11.31 2.39
CA GLN A 136 -21.64 9.99 1.87
C GLN A 136 -20.92 10.07 0.51
N SER A 137 -21.35 11.00 -0.36
CA SER A 137 -20.69 11.24 -1.65
C SER A 137 -19.27 11.77 -1.46
N LYS A 138 -19.07 12.69 -0.51
CA LYS A 138 -17.74 13.22 -0.15
C LYS A 138 -16.81 12.13 0.40
N GLU A 139 -17.33 11.27 1.27
CA GLU A 139 -16.58 10.13 1.81
C GLU A 139 -16.18 9.13 0.73
N SER A 140 -17.12 8.81 -0.17
CA SER A 140 -16.88 7.92 -1.31
C SER A 140 -15.83 8.49 -2.27
N ALA A 141 -15.87 9.80 -2.52
CA ALA A 141 -14.86 10.50 -3.32
C ALA A 141 -13.47 10.45 -2.64
N ALA A 142 -13.41 10.65 -1.33
CA ALA A 142 -12.15 10.57 -0.57
C ALA A 142 -11.56 9.14 -0.59
N ALA A 143 -12.40 8.12 -0.42
CA ALA A 143 -11.99 6.72 -0.53
C ALA A 143 -11.46 6.38 -1.94
N SER A 144 -12.13 6.89 -2.98
CA SER A 144 -11.71 6.73 -4.37
C SER A 144 -10.36 7.39 -4.63
N ALA A 145 -10.15 8.61 -4.12
CA ALA A 145 -8.87 9.32 -4.23
C ALA A 145 -7.72 8.57 -3.53
N LYS A 146 -7.99 7.98 -2.35
CA LYS A 146 -7.01 7.15 -1.63
C LYS A 146 -6.64 5.91 -2.43
N SER A 147 -7.64 5.19 -2.94
CA SER A 147 -7.43 4.00 -3.78
C SER A 147 -6.61 4.32 -5.03
N ALA A 148 -6.87 5.47 -5.68
CA ALA A 148 -6.08 5.93 -6.81
C ALA A 148 -4.62 6.24 -6.43
N SER A 149 -4.39 6.88 -5.27
CA SER A 149 -3.05 7.14 -4.75
C SER A 149 -2.27 5.84 -4.48
N ASP A 150 -2.90 4.86 -3.85
CA ASP A 150 -2.27 3.56 -3.54
C ASP A 150 -2.00 2.74 -4.81
N SER A 151 -2.90 2.82 -5.79
CA SER A 151 -2.70 2.26 -7.13
C SER A 151 -1.50 2.89 -7.84
N ALA A 152 -1.35 4.22 -7.76
CA ALA A 152 -0.21 4.94 -8.33
C ALA A 152 1.12 4.50 -7.67
N LYS A 153 1.18 4.39 -6.34
CA LYS A 153 2.36 3.87 -5.63
C LYS A 153 2.72 2.46 -6.06
N THR A 154 1.73 1.59 -6.22
CA THR A 154 1.93 0.21 -6.68
C THR A 154 2.48 0.19 -8.11
N ALA A 155 1.97 1.05 -8.99
CA ALA A 155 2.49 1.19 -10.35
C ALA A 155 3.95 1.66 -10.36
N THR A 156 4.31 2.64 -9.51
CA THR A 156 5.70 3.09 -9.36
C THR A 156 6.62 1.97 -8.87
N SER A 157 6.21 1.18 -7.88
CA SER A 157 7.00 0.03 -7.40
C SER A 157 7.23 -1.00 -8.50
N ARG A 158 6.16 -1.35 -9.25
CA ARG A 158 6.27 -2.29 -10.38
C ARG A 158 7.17 -1.78 -11.49
N ALA A 159 7.14 -0.48 -11.78
CA ALA A 159 8.03 0.13 -12.76
C ALA A 159 9.50 0.05 -12.31
N ALA A 160 9.78 0.28 -11.03
CA ALA A 160 11.12 0.13 -10.47
C ALA A 160 11.61 -1.34 -10.53
N GLU A 161 10.76 -2.30 -10.17
CA GLU A 161 11.07 -3.73 -10.28
C GLU A 161 11.32 -4.16 -11.73
N ALA A 162 10.54 -3.64 -12.68
CA ALA A 162 10.75 -3.89 -14.10
C ALA A 162 12.10 -3.30 -14.59
N GLY A 163 12.45 -2.10 -14.12
CA GLY A 163 13.76 -1.48 -14.37
C GLY A 163 14.91 -2.34 -13.86
N GLN A 164 14.81 -2.84 -12.62
CA GLN A 164 15.84 -3.73 -12.06
C GLN A 164 15.98 -5.02 -12.86
N LYS A 165 14.87 -5.66 -13.23
CA LYS A 165 14.91 -6.87 -14.07
C LYS A 165 15.55 -6.63 -15.43
N ALA A 166 15.35 -5.45 -16.03
CA ALA A 166 16.00 -5.08 -17.28
C ALA A 166 17.53 -4.93 -17.11
N THR A 167 17.98 -4.34 -15.99
CA THR A 167 19.39 -4.27 -15.63
C THR A 167 19.99 -5.67 -15.44
N ASP A 168 19.33 -6.51 -14.64
CA ASP A 168 19.77 -7.89 -14.37
C ASP A 168 19.86 -8.71 -15.67
N ALA A 169 18.90 -8.54 -16.59
CA ALA A 169 18.91 -9.17 -17.91
C ALA A 169 20.07 -8.69 -18.78
N THR A 170 20.40 -7.40 -18.71
CA THR A 170 21.55 -6.82 -19.44
C THR A 170 22.86 -7.41 -18.90
N GLU A 171 23.03 -7.48 -17.58
CA GLU A 171 24.21 -8.10 -16.96
C GLU A 171 24.31 -9.60 -17.28
N ALA A 172 23.19 -10.31 -17.33
CA ALA A 172 23.16 -11.70 -17.74
C ALA A 172 23.60 -11.86 -19.21
N ALA A 173 23.15 -10.98 -20.10
CA ALA A 173 23.57 -10.98 -21.49
C ALA A 173 25.08 -10.70 -21.63
N THR A 174 25.63 -9.73 -20.88
CA THR A 174 27.07 -9.46 -20.87
C THR A 174 27.86 -10.68 -20.40
N ARG A 175 27.43 -11.34 -19.32
CA ARG A 175 28.05 -12.58 -18.83
C ARG A 175 28.02 -13.70 -19.87
N ALA A 176 26.92 -13.84 -20.61
CA ALA A 176 26.80 -14.82 -21.67
C ALA A 176 27.80 -14.55 -22.83
N VAL A 177 27.96 -13.28 -23.22
CA VAL A 177 28.95 -12.89 -24.25
C VAL A 177 30.37 -13.20 -23.79
N THR A 178 30.72 -12.87 -22.54
CA THR A 178 32.04 -13.19 -21.98
C THR A 178 32.28 -14.70 -21.92
N ALA A 179 31.28 -15.48 -21.50
CA ALA A 179 31.38 -16.94 -21.47
C ALA A 179 31.59 -17.52 -22.87
N ALA A 180 30.91 -16.99 -23.89
CA ALA A 180 31.09 -17.40 -25.27
C ALA A 180 32.53 -17.10 -25.75
N GLY A 181 33.08 -15.92 -25.45
CA GLY A 181 34.47 -15.58 -25.79
C GLY A 181 35.49 -16.51 -25.14
N ASN A 182 35.31 -16.84 -23.86
CA ASN A 182 36.18 -17.79 -23.15
C ASN A 182 36.10 -19.20 -23.75
N ALA A 183 34.93 -19.62 -24.23
CA ALA A 183 34.75 -20.90 -24.90
C ALA A 183 35.46 -20.93 -26.25
N GLU A 184 35.39 -19.85 -27.03
CA GLU A 184 36.12 -19.70 -28.29
C GLU A 184 37.64 -19.73 -28.09
N GLU A 185 38.15 -19.03 -27.08
CA GLU A 185 39.56 -19.06 -26.71
C GLU A 185 40.00 -20.48 -26.29
N SER A 186 39.19 -21.15 -25.48
CA SER A 186 39.45 -22.53 -25.05
C SER A 186 39.48 -23.50 -26.23
N SER A 187 38.54 -23.35 -27.18
CA SER A 187 38.53 -24.13 -28.43
C SER A 187 39.77 -23.88 -29.27
N THR A 188 40.26 -22.64 -29.32
CA THR A 188 41.48 -22.28 -30.06
C THR A 188 42.70 -22.95 -29.45
N ARG A 189 42.88 -22.87 -28.12
CA ARG A 189 43.98 -23.53 -27.40
C ARG A 189 43.94 -25.06 -27.56
N ALA A 190 42.74 -25.65 -27.57
CA ALA A 190 42.58 -27.08 -27.83
C ALA A 190 43.06 -27.46 -29.23
N GLY A 191 42.70 -26.68 -30.26
CA GLY A 191 43.17 -26.90 -31.63
C GLY A 191 44.68 -26.70 -31.80
N GLU A 192 45.29 -25.74 -31.10
CA GLU A 192 46.75 -25.58 -31.07
C GLU A 192 47.44 -26.78 -30.40
N SER A 193 46.87 -27.27 -29.30
CA SER A 193 47.37 -28.46 -28.60
C SER A 193 47.28 -29.71 -29.46
N GLU A 194 46.18 -29.87 -30.22
CA GLU A 194 46.03 -30.97 -31.18
C GLU A 194 47.09 -30.91 -32.29
N LYS A 195 47.35 -29.72 -32.85
CA LYS A 195 48.43 -29.53 -33.85
C LYS A 195 49.80 -29.88 -33.27
N ALA A 196 50.10 -29.45 -32.05
CA ALA A 196 51.35 -29.76 -31.38
C ALA A 196 51.51 -31.28 -31.17
N ALA A 197 50.46 -31.94 -30.67
CA ALA A 197 50.45 -33.40 -30.50
C ALA A 197 50.62 -34.13 -31.85
N GLY A 198 50.01 -33.64 -32.92
CA GLY A 198 50.19 -34.16 -34.28
C GLY A 198 51.64 -34.05 -34.77
N ALA A 199 52.29 -32.90 -34.54
CA ALA A 199 53.69 -32.69 -34.91
C ALA A 199 54.64 -33.61 -34.11
N ASP A 200 54.38 -33.82 -32.82
CA ASP A 200 55.18 -34.73 -32.00
C ASP A 200 54.97 -36.20 -32.40
N ALA A 201 53.75 -36.58 -32.77
CA ALA A 201 53.47 -37.90 -33.33
C ALA A 201 54.20 -38.12 -34.67
N GLU A 202 54.30 -37.10 -35.53
CA GLU A 202 55.04 -37.18 -36.78
C GLU A 202 56.55 -37.36 -36.54
N LYS A 203 57.15 -36.57 -35.64
CA LYS A 203 58.55 -36.76 -35.23
C LYS A 203 58.77 -38.17 -34.70
N ALA A 204 57.86 -38.69 -33.86
CA ALA A 204 57.97 -40.04 -33.33
C ALA A 204 57.96 -41.10 -34.45
N ARG A 205 57.13 -40.93 -35.49
CA ARG A 205 57.12 -41.81 -36.67
C ARG A 205 58.44 -41.74 -37.44
N GLN A 206 58.97 -40.53 -37.67
CA GLN A 206 60.26 -40.35 -38.34
C GLN A 206 61.41 -41.02 -37.55
N HIS A 207 61.40 -40.90 -36.22
CA HIS A 207 62.35 -41.59 -35.35
C HIS A 207 62.21 -43.12 -35.43
N ALA A 208 60.99 -43.64 -35.42
CA ALA A 208 60.73 -45.07 -35.56
C ALA A 208 61.18 -45.60 -36.93
N GLU A 209 60.94 -44.86 -38.01
CA GLU A 209 61.39 -45.22 -39.36
C GLU A 209 62.93 -45.21 -39.46
N LYS A 210 63.58 -44.17 -38.92
CA LYS A 210 65.04 -44.10 -38.86
C LYS A 210 65.62 -45.28 -38.07
N ALA A 211 65.01 -45.63 -36.94
CA ALA A 211 65.42 -46.80 -36.15
C ALA A 211 65.27 -48.10 -36.95
N ARG A 212 64.19 -48.25 -37.72
CA ARG A 212 63.98 -49.40 -38.61
C ARG A 212 65.06 -49.50 -39.68
N LEU A 213 65.41 -48.39 -40.34
CA LEU A 213 66.48 -48.36 -41.35
C LEU A 213 67.84 -48.74 -40.75
N VAL A 214 68.13 -48.27 -39.54
CA VAL A 214 69.34 -48.66 -38.81
C VAL A 214 69.34 -50.17 -38.50
N GLN A 215 68.21 -50.72 -38.04
CA GLN A 215 68.08 -52.17 -37.80
C GLN A 215 68.27 -52.99 -39.09
N GLU A 216 67.68 -52.57 -40.20
CA GLU A 216 67.84 -53.22 -41.50
C GLU A 216 69.31 -53.19 -41.96
N SER A 217 69.96 -52.03 -41.85
CA SER A 217 71.40 -51.90 -42.17
C SER A 217 72.29 -52.78 -41.29
N ALA A 218 71.97 -52.88 -39.99
CA ALA A 218 72.67 -53.77 -39.07
C ALA A 218 72.47 -55.24 -39.44
N GLY A 219 71.25 -55.61 -39.87
CA GLY A 219 70.95 -56.94 -40.40
C GLY A 219 71.76 -57.28 -41.65
N GLU A 220 71.91 -56.35 -42.59
CA GLU A 220 72.74 -56.53 -43.79
C GLU A 220 74.23 -56.63 -43.45
N ILE A 221 74.72 -55.84 -42.48
CA ILE A 221 76.08 -55.96 -41.98
C ILE A 221 76.31 -57.34 -41.36
N LEU A 222 75.35 -57.86 -40.58
CA LEU A 222 75.42 -59.19 -40.00
C LEU A 222 75.49 -60.28 -41.08
N LYS A 223 74.62 -60.24 -42.09
CA LYS A 223 74.67 -61.19 -43.23
C LYS A 223 76.01 -61.13 -43.96
N ARG A 224 76.56 -59.93 -44.17
CA ARG A 224 77.89 -59.76 -44.80
C ARG A 224 79.00 -60.31 -43.93
N ALA A 225 78.91 -60.13 -42.61
CA ALA A 225 79.85 -60.70 -41.66
C ALA A 225 79.77 -62.23 -41.67
N GLU A 226 78.57 -62.82 -41.66
CA GLU A 226 78.36 -64.27 -41.80
C GLU A 226 78.95 -64.80 -43.11
N ALA A 227 78.66 -64.17 -44.25
CA ALA A 227 79.24 -64.55 -45.54
C ALA A 227 80.77 -64.45 -45.56
N ALA A 228 81.33 -63.41 -44.93
CA ALA A 228 82.77 -63.26 -44.79
C ALA A 228 83.39 -64.35 -43.90
N THR A 229 82.68 -64.78 -42.84
CA THR A 229 83.14 -65.91 -42.01
C THR A 229 83.14 -67.23 -42.76
N VAL A 230 82.10 -67.51 -43.56
CA VAL A 230 82.04 -68.71 -44.42
C VAL A 230 83.17 -68.69 -45.45
N SER A 231 83.37 -67.55 -46.13
CA SER A 231 84.47 -67.39 -47.09
C SER A 231 85.85 -67.54 -46.44
N ALA A 232 86.03 -67.03 -45.22
CA ALA A 232 87.27 -67.22 -44.46
C ALA A 232 87.49 -68.68 -44.08
N GLU A 233 86.44 -69.43 -43.76
CA GLU A 233 86.50 -70.85 -43.43
C GLU A 233 86.78 -71.73 -44.66
N GLU A 234 86.18 -71.39 -45.81
CA GLU A 234 86.51 -71.99 -47.11
C GLU A 234 87.96 -71.70 -47.52
N ALA A 235 88.43 -70.46 -47.35
CA ALA A 235 89.82 -70.09 -47.60
C ALA A 235 90.80 -70.85 -46.68
N ARG A 236 90.42 -71.07 -45.42
CA ARG A 236 91.20 -71.94 -44.50
C ARG A 236 91.27 -73.38 -45.00
N ARG A 237 90.15 -73.96 -45.44
CA ARG A 237 90.12 -75.31 -46.06
C ARG A 237 90.96 -75.39 -47.33
N MET A 238 90.93 -74.39 -48.20
CA MET A 238 91.78 -74.34 -49.39
C MET A 238 93.27 -74.23 -49.03
N ALA A 239 93.61 -73.40 -48.02
CA ALA A 239 94.97 -73.30 -47.51
C ALA A 239 95.46 -74.61 -46.86
N GLU A 240 94.57 -75.35 -46.21
CA GLU A 240 94.86 -76.67 -45.64
C GLU A 240 95.08 -77.73 -46.73
N ASN A 241 94.29 -77.71 -47.82
CA ASN A 241 94.48 -78.59 -48.98
C ASN A 241 95.71 -78.25 -49.83
N ALA A 242 96.15 -76.99 -49.86
CA ALA A 242 97.37 -76.55 -50.55
C ALA A 242 98.65 -76.83 -49.73
N ARG A 243 98.52 -77.22 -48.46
CA ARG A 243 99.64 -77.56 -47.59
C ARG A 243 99.83 -79.07 -47.57
N GLY A 244 100.83 -79.56 -48.31
CA GLY A 244 101.35 -80.93 -48.13
C GLY A 244 101.72 -81.20 -46.66
N PRO A 245 101.83 -82.48 -46.25
CA PRO A 245 101.88 -82.88 -44.84
C PRO A 245 102.91 -82.07 -44.05
N ARG A 246 102.47 -81.53 -42.91
CA ARG A 246 103.31 -80.82 -41.95
C ARG A 246 104.46 -81.74 -41.53
N GLY A 247 105.69 -81.35 -41.87
CA GLY A 247 106.91 -81.95 -41.33
C GLY A 247 106.97 -81.84 -39.80
N PRO A 248 107.75 -82.71 -39.13
CA PRO A 248 107.76 -82.82 -37.68
C PRO A 248 108.08 -81.50 -36.99
N GLN A 249 107.42 -81.31 -35.85
CA GLN A 249 107.52 -80.17 -34.94
C GLN A 249 108.98 -79.93 -34.52
N GLY A 250 109.52 -78.76 -34.89
CA GLY A 250 110.72 -78.21 -34.28
C GLY A 250 110.41 -77.65 -32.89
N GLU A 251 111.29 -77.94 -31.93
CA GLU A 251 111.21 -77.45 -30.56
C GLU A 251 111.35 -75.92 -30.45
N THR A 252 110.82 -75.45 -29.33
CA THR A 252 110.44 -74.12 -28.86
C THR A 252 111.53 -73.03 -28.88
N GLY A 253 111.14 -71.82 -29.32
CA GLY A 253 111.82 -70.56 -28.97
C GLY A 253 111.05 -69.80 -27.87
N PRO A 254 111.73 -68.98 -27.04
CA PRO A 254 111.22 -68.50 -25.76
C PRO A 254 109.95 -67.65 -25.87
N LYS A 255 109.11 -67.74 -24.83
CA LYS A 255 107.92 -66.92 -24.61
C LYS A 255 108.34 -65.44 -24.54
N GLY A 256 108.04 -64.67 -25.58
CA GLY A 256 108.12 -63.21 -25.56
C GLY A 256 107.06 -62.62 -24.62
N ASP A 257 107.41 -61.49 -24.01
CA ASP A 257 106.64 -60.82 -22.97
C ASP A 257 105.17 -60.57 -23.34
N VAL A 258 104.31 -60.71 -22.33
CA VAL A 258 102.91 -60.30 -22.38
C VAL A 258 102.87 -58.78 -22.49
N GLY A 259 102.51 -58.26 -23.67
CA GLY A 259 102.17 -56.85 -23.82
C GLY A 259 101.02 -56.48 -22.86
N PRO A 260 101.03 -55.28 -22.26
CA PRO A 260 100.04 -54.91 -21.26
C PRO A 260 98.62 -55.03 -21.81
N LYS A 261 97.73 -55.58 -20.98
CA LYS A 261 96.29 -55.60 -21.19
C LYS A 261 95.83 -54.16 -21.46
N GLY A 262 95.35 -53.89 -22.67
CA GLY A 262 94.73 -52.61 -23.00
C GLY A 262 93.65 -52.28 -21.98
N GLU A 263 93.69 -51.07 -21.44
CA GLU A 263 92.73 -50.60 -20.45
C GLU A 263 91.30 -50.77 -20.98
N THR A 264 90.43 -51.31 -20.13
CA THR A 264 88.99 -51.22 -20.33
C THR A 264 88.65 -49.73 -20.39
N GLY A 265 88.19 -49.25 -21.55
CA GLY A 265 87.73 -47.87 -21.68
C GLY A 265 86.71 -47.55 -20.57
N PRO A 266 86.68 -46.30 -20.06
CA PRO A 266 85.80 -45.96 -18.94
C PRO A 266 84.37 -46.32 -19.27
N VAL A 267 83.67 -46.91 -18.28
CA VAL A 267 82.21 -47.05 -18.32
C VAL A 267 81.64 -45.67 -18.61
N GLY A 268 80.93 -45.53 -19.74
CA GLY A 268 80.28 -44.27 -20.09
C GLY A 268 79.40 -43.79 -18.92
N PRO A 269 79.29 -42.47 -18.68
CA PRO A 269 78.52 -41.95 -17.56
C PRO A 269 77.11 -42.56 -17.56
N GLN A 270 76.66 -43.01 -16.40
CA GLN A 270 75.28 -43.44 -16.21
C GLN A 270 74.36 -42.34 -16.72
N GLY A 271 73.47 -42.67 -17.67
CA GLY A 271 72.51 -41.70 -18.20
C GLY A 271 71.73 -41.04 -17.06
N PRO A 272 71.34 -39.76 -17.19
CA PRO A 272 70.62 -39.05 -16.13
C PRO A 272 69.40 -39.87 -15.72
N ALA A 273 69.14 -39.92 -14.41
CA ALA A 273 67.93 -40.54 -13.88
C ALA A 273 66.71 -39.97 -14.63
N GLY A 274 65.86 -40.85 -15.16
CA GLY A 274 64.63 -40.42 -15.83
C GLY A 274 63.82 -39.49 -14.91
N PRO A 275 63.11 -38.50 -15.47
CA PRO A 275 62.35 -37.54 -14.67
C PRO A 275 61.43 -38.30 -13.72
N LYS A 276 61.46 -37.90 -12.44
CA LYS A 276 60.52 -38.39 -11.43
C LYS A 276 59.11 -38.11 -11.96
N GLY A 277 58.32 -39.16 -12.16
CA GLY A 277 56.95 -39.04 -12.66
C GLY A 277 56.20 -37.96 -11.87
N GLU A 278 55.51 -37.08 -12.59
CA GLU A 278 54.70 -36.03 -12.00
C GLU A 278 53.73 -36.67 -11.00
N ARG A 279 53.70 -36.10 -9.80
CA ARG A 279 52.72 -36.44 -8.77
C ARG A 279 51.35 -36.15 -9.38
N GLY A 280 50.55 -37.20 -9.58
CA GLY A 280 49.19 -37.06 -10.11
C GLY A 280 48.44 -35.95 -9.38
N ASP A 281 47.73 -35.14 -10.16
CA ASP A 281 46.94 -34.02 -9.66
C ASP A 281 46.04 -34.46 -8.51
N VAL A 282 46.05 -33.65 -7.44
CA VAL A 282 45.10 -33.79 -6.33
C VAL A 282 43.70 -33.65 -6.92
N GLY A 283 42.89 -34.71 -6.77
CA GLY A 283 41.52 -34.72 -7.27
C GLY A 283 40.75 -33.50 -6.80
N ALA A 284 39.95 -32.92 -7.71
CA ALA A 284 39.15 -31.73 -7.45
C ALA A 284 38.35 -31.87 -6.15
N GLN A 285 38.50 -30.88 -5.26
CA GLN A 285 37.69 -30.76 -4.05
C GLN A 285 36.21 -30.73 -4.46
N GLY A 286 35.43 -31.67 -3.93
CA GLY A 286 34.01 -31.81 -4.26
C GLY A 286 33.24 -30.51 -4.02
N ALA A 287 32.28 -30.23 -4.90
CA ALA A 287 31.44 -29.05 -4.84
C ALA A 287 30.80 -28.90 -3.45
N VAL A 288 30.86 -27.68 -2.91
CA VAL A 288 30.16 -27.31 -1.68
C VAL A 288 28.67 -27.58 -1.87
N GLY A 289 28.08 -28.37 -0.97
CA GLY A 289 26.66 -28.71 -1.01
C GLY A 289 25.77 -27.47 -0.97
N PRO A 290 24.56 -27.52 -1.58
CA PRO A 290 23.67 -26.37 -1.61
C PRO A 290 23.30 -25.90 -0.20
N ALA A 291 23.20 -24.59 -0.02
CA ALA A 291 22.76 -23.99 1.23
C ALA A 291 21.38 -24.54 1.64
N GLY A 292 21.25 -24.95 2.91
CA GLY A 292 19.99 -25.48 3.44
C GLY A 292 18.85 -24.46 3.36
N PRO A 293 17.59 -24.91 3.25
CA PRO A 293 16.44 -24.03 3.15
C PRO A 293 16.34 -23.13 4.40
N ARG A 294 16.14 -21.84 4.14
CA ARG A 294 15.93 -20.81 5.17
C ARG A 294 14.70 -21.18 5.99
N GLY A 295 14.88 -21.35 7.30
CA GLY A 295 13.80 -21.69 8.23
C GLY A 295 12.66 -20.67 8.15
N GLU A 296 11.43 -21.20 8.13
CA GLU A 296 10.22 -20.40 8.22
C GLU A 296 10.14 -19.72 9.59
N LYS A 297 9.71 -18.47 9.56
CA LYS A 297 9.69 -17.52 10.66
C LYS A 297 8.62 -17.92 11.68
N GLY A 298 9.03 -18.22 12.91
CA GLY A 298 8.17 -18.19 14.10
C GLY A 298 8.09 -16.80 14.70
#